data_AF-A0A401RIS2-F1
#
_entry.id   AF-A0A401RIS2-F1
#
_cell.length_a   1.000
_cell.length_b   1.000
_cell.length_c   1.000
_cell.angle_alpha   90.00
_cell.angle_beta   90.00
_cell.angle_gamma   90.00
#
_symmetry.space_group_name_H-M   'P 1'
#
loop_
_entity.id
_entity.type
_entity.pdbx_description
1 polymer ?
#
loop_
_entity_poly.entity_id
_entity_poly.type
_entity_poly.pdbx_seq_one_letter_code
_entity_poly.pdbx_strand_id
1 'polypeptide(L)'
;YTGEVCEFQIDHCTSQPCEHGATCLSRATGYSCVCPEGFTGLACEQRIDPCALLPCQNNGTCFTDGTSYSCNCSPAYTGPLCTQLIDFCALSPCAHGICRGVGTSYKCLCAPGYHGLYCEEEDDECLSEPCLNSGTCKDLVNGYECLCPDDYEGQHCDLYKDPCTAVNCQNGGTCTSKEQNATCVCIPGFTGERCEADINECDSDPCHHGGTCRNEANGYTCHCPQGWVGIHCDVYLEWKSDRMAESLNNMPRHSLYIIIGALCVAFVLMLIILIVGICRISRIEYQGSSRPSYEEFYNCRSIDSEFSTAIASIRHARFGKKNRPAMYDATPVAYEDYSPDDKPLVTLIKTKDL
;
A
#
# COMPACT_ATOMS: atom_id res chain seq x y z
N TYR A 1 -12.62 -81.07 -65.91
CA TYR A 1 -12.72 -82.53 -65.93
C TYR A 1 -11.81 -83.07 -67.04
N THR A 2 -11.30 -84.29 -66.89
CA THR A 2 -10.43 -85.01 -67.83
C THR A 2 -10.98 -86.43 -68.07
N GLY A 3 -10.45 -87.15 -69.08
CA GLY A 3 -11.00 -88.42 -69.58
C GLY A 3 -11.83 -88.26 -70.85
N GLU A 4 -12.14 -89.37 -71.53
CA GLU A 4 -12.84 -89.36 -72.82
C GLU A 4 -14.31 -88.89 -72.71
N VAL A 5 -14.90 -88.97 -71.52
CA VAL A 5 -16.26 -88.49 -71.23
C VAL A 5 -16.31 -87.49 -70.06
N CYS A 6 -15.19 -86.83 -69.74
CA CYS A 6 -15.08 -85.85 -68.65
C CYS A 6 -15.46 -86.41 -67.27
N GLU A 7 -15.13 -87.66 -67.00
CA GLU A 7 -15.49 -88.38 -65.78
C GLU A 7 -14.57 -88.07 -64.58
N PHE A 8 -13.35 -87.57 -64.81
CA PHE A 8 -12.40 -87.27 -63.74
C PHE A 8 -12.33 -85.77 -63.45
N GLN A 9 -12.50 -85.36 -62.19
CA GLN A 9 -12.25 -83.98 -61.79
C GLN A 9 -10.76 -83.68 -61.90
N ILE A 10 -10.40 -82.50 -62.44
CA ILE A 10 -8.99 -82.09 -62.53
C ILE A 10 -8.52 -81.75 -61.13
N ASP A 11 -7.47 -82.42 -60.66
CA ASP A 11 -6.77 -82.04 -59.44
C ASP A 11 -5.77 -80.93 -59.75
N HIS A 12 -6.17 -79.69 -59.47
CA HIS A 12 -5.37 -78.50 -59.68
C HIS A 12 -4.20 -78.36 -58.69
N CYS A 13 -4.09 -79.22 -57.67
CA CYS A 13 -2.97 -79.23 -56.71
C CYS A 13 -1.77 -80.10 -57.14
N THR A 14 -1.92 -80.91 -58.18
CA THR A 14 -0.84 -81.77 -58.70
C THR A 14 0.39 -80.99 -59.18
N SER A 15 0.21 -79.75 -59.64
CA SER A 15 1.31 -78.86 -60.03
C SER A 15 1.99 -78.13 -58.86
N GLN A 16 1.59 -78.42 -57.61
CA GLN A 16 2.09 -77.77 -56.39
C GLN A 16 2.09 -76.23 -56.48
N PRO A 17 0.93 -75.60 -56.76
CA PRO A 17 0.88 -74.16 -57.03
C PRO A 17 1.01 -73.26 -55.78
N CYS A 18 0.99 -73.82 -54.57
CA CYS A 18 1.05 -73.06 -53.33
C CYS A 18 2.47 -73.05 -52.75
N GLU A 19 2.98 -71.87 -52.41
CA GLU A 19 4.34 -71.64 -51.93
C GLU A 19 4.44 -71.70 -50.39
N HIS A 20 5.67 -71.69 -49.85
CA HIS A 20 5.97 -71.54 -48.42
C HIS A 20 5.29 -72.54 -47.47
N GLY A 21 4.97 -73.75 -47.96
CA GLY A 21 4.32 -74.79 -47.15
C GLY A 21 2.82 -74.58 -46.95
N ALA A 22 2.19 -73.76 -47.79
CA ALA A 22 0.75 -73.55 -47.81
C ALA A 22 -0.03 -74.81 -48.22
N THR A 23 -1.23 -74.98 -47.66
CA THR A 23 -2.10 -76.13 -47.96
C THR A 23 -2.92 -75.86 -49.23
N CYS A 24 -2.75 -76.67 -50.26
CA CYS A 24 -3.51 -76.56 -51.50
C CYS A 24 -4.87 -77.28 -51.40
N LEU A 25 -5.93 -76.60 -51.85
CA LEU A 25 -7.27 -77.16 -51.99
C LEU A 25 -7.72 -77.06 -53.45
N SER A 26 -7.96 -78.20 -54.10
CA SER A 26 -8.51 -78.24 -55.46
C SER A 26 -9.99 -77.81 -55.44
N ARG A 27 -10.39 -76.91 -56.33
CA ARG A 27 -11.75 -76.37 -56.49
C ARG A 27 -12.31 -76.72 -57.87
N ALA A 28 -13.60 -76.43 -58.09
CA ALA A 28 -14.29 -76.74 -59.35
C ALA A 28 -13.70 -76.02 -60.59
N THR A 29 -13.10 -74.84 -60.40
CA THR A 29 -12.55 -73.99 -61.48
C THR A 29 -11.11 -73.56 -61.23
N GLY A 30 -10.33 -74.35 -60.48
CA GLY A 30 -8.93 -74.03 -60.17
C GLY A 30 -8.48 -74.55 -58.81
N TYR A 31 -7.60 -73.83 -58.14
CA TYR A 31 -7.11 -74.16 -56.79
C TYR A 31 -7.35 -72.99 -55.83
N SER A 32 -7.24 -73.24 -54.53
CA SER A 32 -7.05 -72.20 -53.51
C SER A 32 -6.02 -72.62 -52.49
N CYS A 33 -5.13 -71.72 -52.12
CA CYS A 33 -4.13 -71.96 -51.09
C CYS A 33 -4.62 -71.42 -49.75
N VAL A 34 -4.44 -72.22 -48.69
CA VAL A 34 -4.56 -71.75 -47.30
C VAL A 34 -3.17 -71.34 -46.85
N CYS A 35 -2.96 -70.03 -46.76
CA CYS A 35 -1.65 -69.49 -46.45
C CYS A 35 -1.27 -69.70 -44.98
N PRO A 36 -0.01 -70.09 -44.69
CA PRO A 36 0.55 -70.05 -43.35
C PRO A 36 0.57 -68.62 -42.80
N GLU A 37 0.70 -68.48 -41.48
CA GLU A 37 0.83 -67.15 -40.85
C GLU A 37 2.00 -66.35 -41.49
N GLY A 38 1.73 -65.09 -41.82
CA GLY A 38 2.73 -64.18 -42.42
C GLY A 38 2.83 -64.20 -43.94
N PHE A 39 1.96 -64.96 -44.63
CA PHE A 39 1.92 -64.99 -46.10
C PHE A 39 0.51 -64.68 -46.64
N THR A 40 0.48 -64.09 -47.83
CA THR A 40 -0.72 -63.70 -48.57
C THR A 40 -0.48 -63.86 -50.08
N GLY A 41 -1.50 -63.58 -50.89
CA GLY A 41 -1.48 -63.83 -52.34
C GLY A 41 -2.25 -65.10 -52.72
N LEU A 42 -2.44 -65.30 -54.03
CA LEU A 42 -3.23 -66.42 -54.56
C LEU A 42 -2.51 -67.76 -54.38
N ALA A 43 -1.19 -67.74 -54.42
CA ALA A 43 -0.30 -68.87 -54.21
C ALA A 43 0.46 -68.78 -52.87
N CYS A 44 0.11 -67.83 -51.99
CA CYS A 44 0.88 -67.52 -50.77
C CYS A 44 2.33 -67.10 -51.05
N GLU A 45 2.51 -66.44 -52.19
CA GLU A 45 3.80 -66.00 -52.71
C GLU A 45 4.31 -64.71 -52.07
N GLN A 46 3.40 -63.92 -51.46
CA GLN A 46 3.72 -62.64 -50.86
C GLN A 46 3.87 -62.79 -49.35
N ARG A 47 4.96 -62.26 -48.78
CA ARG A 47 5.02 -62.05 -47.33
C ARG A 47 4.14 -60.86 -46.95
N ILE A 48 3.44 -60.98 -45.83
CA ILE A 48 2.73 -59.85 -45.22
C ILE A 48 3.79 -58.89 -44.71
N ASP A 49 3.81 -57.69 -45.26
CA ASP A 49 4.58 -56.57 -44.72
C ASP A 49 3.62 -55.61 -43.99
N PRO A 50 3.53 -55.71 -42.66
CA PRO A 50 2.67 -54.83 -41.88
C PRO A 50 3.15 -53.36 -41.86
N CYS A 51 4.36 -53.06 -42.36
CA CYS A 51 4.87 -51.70 -42.52
C CYS A 51 4.58 -51.07 -43.89
N ALA A 52 4.01 -51.82 -44.85
CA ALA A 52 3.80 -51.34 -46.23
C ALA A 52 2.89 -50.10 -46.35
N LEU A 53 1.99 -49.88 -45.38
CA LEU A 53 1.11 -48.71 -45.32
C LEU A 53 1.63 -47.57 -44.46
N LEU A 54 2.90 -47.62 -44.03
CA LEU A 54 3.54 -46.62 -43.17
C LEU A 54 2.67 -46.27 -41.94
N PRO A 55 2.33 -47.26 -41.08
CA PRO A 55 1.42 -47.06 -39.96
C PRO A 55 1.97 -46.06 -38.91
N CYS A 56 3.29 -45.97 -38.78
CA CYS A 56 3.96 -45.09 -37.83
C CYS A 56 3.94 -43.62 -38.32
N GLN A 57 3.25 -42.75 -37.58
CA GLN A 57 3.12 -41.33 -37.90
C GLN A 57 4.30 -40.51 -37.33
N ASN A 58 4.34 -39.21 -37.65
CA ASN A 58 5.32 -38.25 -37.12
C ASN A 58 6.78 -38.70 -37.22
N ASN A 59 7.15 -39.22 -38.40
CA ASN A 59 8.50 -39.69 -38.69
C ASN A 59 8.96 -40.84 -37.76
N GLY A 60 8.02 -41.64 -37.25
CA GLY A 60 8.32 -42.87 -36.54
C GLY A 60 8.84 -43.96 -37.48
N THR A 61 9.76 -44.79 -36.99
CA THR A 61 10.31 -45.92 -37.76
C THR A 61 9.50 -47.18 -37.48
N CYS A 62 9.05 -47.85 -38.55
CA CYS A 62 8.29 -49.09 -38.45
C CYS A 62 9.21 -50.31 -38.41
N PHE A 63 8.95 -51.23 -37.49
CA PHE A 63 9.62 -52.52 -37.38
C PHE A 63 8.58 -53.64 -37.47
N THR A 64 8.84 -54.63 -38.31
CA THR A 64 8.00 -55.83 -38.41
C THR A 64 8.27 -56.76 -37.22
N ASP A 65 7.23 -57.21 -36.54
CA ASP A 65 7.29 -58.20 -35.45
C ASP A 65 6.34 -59.37 -35.79
N GLY A 66 6.87 -60.36 -36.53
CA GLY A 66 6.07 -61.45 -37.07
C GLY A 66 5.04 -60.98 -38.10
N THR A 67 3.75 -61.16 -37.80
CA THR A 67 2.61 -60.64 -38.59
C THR A 67 2.14 -59.26 -38.13
N SER A 68 2.71 -58.75 -37.04
CA SER A 68 2.41 -57.46 -36.44
C SER A 68 3.51 -56.44 -36.76
N TYR A 69 3.32 -55.19 -36.33
CA TYR A 69 4.32 -54.14 -36.40
C TYR A 69 4.48 -53.45 -35.04
N SER A 70 5.64 -52.83 -34.85
CA SER A 70 5.93 -51.93 -33.76
C SER A 70 6.51 -50.64 -34.31
N CYS A 71 6.15 -49.51 -33.69
CA CYS A 71 6.63 -48.20 -34.10
C CYS A 71 7.63 -47.67 -33.06
N ASN A 72 8.82 -47.31 -33.53
CA ASN A 72 9.75 -46.50 -32.75
C ASN A 72 9.48 -45.03 -33.04
N CYS A 73 8.97 -44.31 -32.05
CA CYS A 73 8.54 -42.94 -32.21
C CYS A 73 9.70 -41.95 -32.15
N SER A 74 9.56 -40.85 -32.88
CA SER A 74 10.45 -39.69 -32.73
C SER A 74 10.35 -39.09 -31.31
N PRO A 75 11.38 -38.40 -30.78
CA PRO A 75 11.48 -37.99 -29.36
C PRO A 75 10.35 -37.12 -28.79
N ALA A 76 9.44 -36.58 -29.60
CA ALA A 76 8.28 -35.80 -29.15
C ALA A 76 6.97 -36.59 -29.11
N TYR A 77 6.96 -37.85 -29.57
CA TYR A 77 5.75 -38.61 -29.77
C TYR A 77 5.77 -39.96 -29.06
N THR A 78 4.59 -40.44 -28.69
CA THR A 78 4.34 -41.70 -28.01
C THR A 78 3.08 -42.40 -28.55
N GLY A 79 2.78 -43.57 -28.01
CA GLY A 79 1.68 -44.43 -28.41
C GLY A 79 2.05 -45.37 -29.58
N PRO A 80 1.18 -46.36 -29.87
CA PRO A 80 1.49 -47.44 -30.81
C PRO A 80 1.65 -46.99 -32.27
N LEU A 81 1.11 -45.81 -32.62
CA LEU A 81 1.19 -45.21 -33.96
C LEU A 81 2.00 -43.90 -33.97
N CYS A 82 2.65 -43.53 -32.87
CA CYS A 82 3.39 -42.27 -32.74
C CYS A 82 2.55 -41.02 -33.02
N THR A 83 1.26 -41.04 -32.69
CA THR A 83 0.32 -39.92 -32.91
C THR A 83 0.17 -39.02 -31.70
N GLN A 84 0.52 -39.48 -30.51
CA GLN A 84 0.35 -38.74 -29.27
C GLN A 84 1.60 -37.92 -28.98
N LEU A 85 1.46 -36.63 -28.68
CA LEU A 85 2.57 -35.84 -28.15
C LEU A 85 2.91 -36.30 -26.73
N ILE A 86 4.21 -36.38 -26.42
CA ILE A 86 4.65 -36.62 -25.05
C ILE A 86 4.29 -35.40 -24.21
N ASP A 87 3.47 -35.60 -23.18
CA ASP A 87 3.27 -34.60 -22.15
C ASP A 87 4.39 -34.69 -21.11
N PHE A 88 5.45 -33.92 -21.34
CA PHE A 88 6.58 -33.81 -20.44
C PHE A 88 6.22 -33.22 -19.06
N CYS A 89 5.07 -32.56 -18.94
CA CYS A 89 4.60 -31.94 -17.71
C CYS A 89 3.65 -32.83 -16.90
N ALA A 90 3.28 -34.02 -17.42
CA ALA A 90 2.33 -34.92 -16.77
C ALA A 90 2.75 -35.39 -15.36
N LEU A 91 4.06 -35.40 -15.08
CA LEU A 91 4.60 -35.79 -13.77
C LEU A 91 4.90 -34.59 -12.86
N SER A 92 4.52 -33.37 -13.24
CA SER A 92 4.82 -32.14 -12.50
C SER A 92 6.30 -32.05 -12.09
N PRO A 93 7.24 -32.07 -13.04
CA PRO A 93 8.68 -32.16 -12.74
C PRO A 93 9.26 -30.92 -12.02
N CYS A 94 8.53 -29.81 -12.00
CA CYS A 94 8.97 -28.57 -11.35
C CYS A 94 8.46 -28.53 -9.90
N ALA A 95 9.36 -28.35 -8.93
CA ALA A 95 9.02 -28.27 -7.51
C ALA A 95 8.30 -26.95 -7.19
N HIS A 96 8.96 -25.81 -7.43
CA HIS A 96 8.41 -24.47 -7.17
C HIS A 96 8.32 -23.65 -8.46
N GLY A 97 7.50 -24.10 -9.41
CA GLY A 97 7.38 -23.40 -10.69
C GLY A 97 6.33 -23.96 -11.64
N ILE A 98 6.27 -23.36 -12.82
CA ILE A 98 5.34 -23.75 -13.89
C ILE A 98 6.10 -24.52 -14.96
N CYS A 99 5.69 -25.76 -15.21
CA CYS A 99 6.22 -26.56 -16.32
C CYS A 99 5.68 -26.04 -17.67
N ARG A 100 6.58 -25.88 -18.64
CA ARG A 100 6.23 -25.61 -20.04
C ARG A 100 6.95 -26.55 -20.99
N GLY A 101 6.20 -27.26 -21.83
CA GLY A 101 6.75 -28.00 -22.96
C GLY A 101 7.41 -27.05 -23.98
N VAL A 102 8.61 -27.38 -24.42
CA VAL A 102 9.37 -26.64 -25.45
C VAL A 102 9.93 -27.65 -26.44
N GLY A 103 9.34 -27.71 -27.64
CA GLY A 103 9.75 -28.67 -28.68
C GLY A 103 9.60 -30.12 -28.21
N THR A 104 10.72 -30.82 -28.08
CA THR A 104 10.82 -32.23 -27.62
C THR A 104 11.27 -32.33 -26.16
N SER A 105 11.10 -31.28 -25.37
CA SER A 105 11.54 -31.20 -23.97
C SER A 105 10.58 -30.33 -23.16
N TYR A 106 10.95 -30.01 -21.93
CA TYR A 106 10.26 -29.06 -21.08
C TYR A 106 11.26 -28.14 -20.39
N LYS A 107 10.76 -27.01 -19.90
CA LYS A 107 11.48 -26.13 -18.98
C LYS A 107 10.59 -25.77 -17.81
N CYS A 108 11.21 -25.62 -16.65
CA CYS A 108 10.54 -25.05 -15.49
C CYS A 108 10.73 -23.53 -15.50
N LEU A 109 9.62 -22.82 -15.31
CA LEU A 109 9.63 -21.38 -15.02
C LEU A 109 9.48 -21.24 -13.51
N CYS A 110 10.59 -20.94 -12.83
CA CYS A 110 10.61 -20.88 -11.38
C CYS A 110 9.78 -19.72 -10.85
N ALA A 111 9.13 -19.97 -9.72
CA ALA A 111 8.53 -18.91 -8.91
C ALA A 111 9.65 -17.98 -8.41
N PRO A 112 9.35 -16.70 -8.11
CA PRO A 112 10.33 -15.81 -7.48
C PRO A 112 10.90 -16.44 -6.20
N GLY A 113 12.20 -16.29 -5.97
CA GLY A 113 12.94 -16.88 -4.84
C GLY A 113 13.37 -18.34 -5.03
N TYR A 114 13.24 -18.91 -6.24
CA TYR A 114 13.70 -20.26 -6.55
C TYR A 114 14.50 -20.30 -7.85
N HIS A 115 15.50 -21.17 -7.87
CA HIS A 115 16.31 -21.48 -9.04
C HIS A 115 16.58 -22.99 -9.17
N GLY A 116 17.41 -23.36 -10.15
CA GLY A 116 17.69 -24.75 -10.50
C GLY A 116 16.95 -25.19 -11.76
N LEU A 117 17.24 -26.41 -12.21
CA LEU A 117 16.62 -26.96 -13.43
C LEU A 117 15.14 -27.30 -13.20
N TYR A 118 14.80 -27.66 -11.96
CA TYR A 118 13.48 -28.08 -11.52
C TYR A 118 12.87 -27.12 -10.50
N CYS A 119 13.48 -25.94 -10.29
CA CYS A 119 13.06 -24.97 -9.27
C CYS A 119 13.07 -25.59 -7.86
N GLU A 120 14.10 -26.39 -7.60
CA GLU A 120 14.31 -27.19 -6.39
C GLU A 120 15.18 -26.47 -5.36
N GLU A 121 15.92 -25.46 -5.79
CA GLU A 121 16.80 -24.66 -4.95
C GLU A 121 16.11 -23.33 -4.63
N GLU A 122 16.17 -22.93 -3.38
CA GLU A 122 15.64 -21.65 -2.88
C GLU A 122 16.81 -20.64 -2.84
N ASP A 123 16.52 -19.38 -3.18
CA ASP A 123 17.50 -18.31 -3.25
C ASP A 123 17.81 -17.77 -1.84
N ASP A 124 18.97 -18.11 -1.27
CA ASP A 124 19.38 -17.53 0.03
C ASP A 124 19.79 -16.05 -0.13
N GLU A 125 18.88 -15.13 0.19
CA GLU A 125 19.14 -13.69 0.10
C GLU A 125 20.09 -13.18 1.20
N CYS A 126 20.29 -13.96 2.27
CA CYS A 126 21.22 -13.63 3.35
C CYS A 126 22.70 -13.77 2.95
N LEU A 127 23.03 -14.50 1.88
CA LEU A 127 24.39 -14.60 1.35
C LEU A 127 25.00 -13.25 0.94
N SER A 128 24.14 -12.26 0.67
CA SER A 128 24.57 -10.89 0.36
C SER A 128 24.94 -10.05 1.59
N GLU A 129 24.80 -10.61 2.79
CA GLU A 129 24.98 -9.94 4.09
C GLU A 129 24.21 -8.60 4.19
N PRO A 130 22.88 -8.59 3.96
CA PRO A 130 22.14 -7.33 3.86
C PRO A 130 21.88 -6.63 5.20
N CYS A 131 22.03 -7.35 6.33
CA CYS A 131 21.76 -6.80 7.67
C CYS A 131 23.03 -6.16 8.25
N LEU A 132 22.93 -4.87 8.59
CA LEU A 132 24.03 -4.09 9.14
C LEU A 132 24.04 -4.12 10.67
N ASN A 133 25.07 -3.51 11.27
CA ASN A 133 25.19 -3.31 12.72
C ASN A 133 25.04 -4.59 13.55
N SER A 134 25.54 -5.72 13.05
CA SER A 134 25.41 -7.05 13.68
C SER A 134 23.97 -7.57 13.77
N GLY A 135 23.08 -7.09 12.90
CA GLY A 135 21.75 -7.66 12.71
C GLY A 135 21.83 -9.11 12.23
N THR A 136 20.93 -9.95 12.73
CA THR A 136 20.85 -11.36 12.29
C THR A 136 19.94 -11.45 11.07
N CYS A 137 20.48 -11.92 9.95
CA CYS A 137 19.68 -12.16 8.75
C CYS A 137 18.89 -13.47 8.89
N LYS A 138 17.60 -13.38 8.59
CA LYS A 138 16.71 -14.52 8.48
C LYS A 138 16.20 -14.57 7.05
N ASP A 139 16.58 -15.65 6.39
CA ASP A 139 16.19 -15.98 5.03
C ASP A 139 14.68 -16.26 4.94
N LEU A 140 14.05 -15.81 3.86
CA LEU A 140 12.63 -15.98 3.56
C LEU A 140 12.47 -16.24 2.05
N VAL A 141 11.37 -16.89 1.65
CA VAL A 141 11.12 -17.08 0.23
C VAL A 141 11.02 -15.74 -0.51
N ASN A 142 11.95 -15.51 -1.44
CA ASN A 142 12.03 -14.29 -2.27
C ASN A 142 12.23 -13.01 -1.43
N GLY A 143 13.03 -13.09 -0.37
CA GLY A 143 13.40 -11.94 0.44
C GLY A 143 14.02 -12.31 1.78
N TYR A 144 14.20 -11.32 2.64
CA TYR A 144 14.81 -11.56 3.95
C TYR A 144 14.23 -10.64 5.00
N GLU A 145 14.47 -11.02 6.26
CA GLU A 145 14.14 -10.26 7.44
C GLU A 145 15.41 -10.05 8.28
N CYS A 146 15.73 -8.80 8.57
CA CYS A 146 16.81 -8.49 9.50
C CYS A 146 16.26 -8.35 10.92
N LEU A 147 16.77 -9.20 11.82
CA LEU A 147 16.52 -9.08 13.26
C LEU A 147 17.55 -8.12 13.84
N CYS A 148 17.11 -6.89 14.08
CA CYS A 148 17.98 -5.81 14.54
C CYS A 148 18.27 -5.90 16.04
N PRO A 149 19.49 -5.54 16.48
CA PRO A 149 19.80 -5.35 17.88
C PRO A 149 18.91 -4.26 18.52
N ASP A 150 18.88 -4.22 19.85
CA ASP A 150 17.99 -3.32 20.60
C ASP A 150 18.14 -1.84 20.21
N ASP A 151 19.35 -1.40 19.87
CA ASP A 151 19.65 -0.01 19.53
C ASP A 151 19.41 0.38 18.06
N TYR A 152 19.07 -0.59 17.19
CA TYR A 152 18.91 -0.35 15.76
C TYR A 152 17.52 -0.74 15.25
N GLU A 153 17.11 -0.08 14.18
CA GLU A 153 15.87 -0.32 13.44
C GLU A 153 16.06 -0.11 11.93
N GLY A 154 14.98 -0.25 11.17
CA GLY A 154 15.00 -0.24 9.71
C GLY A 154 15.10 -1.64 9.11
N GLN A 155 14.88 -1.74 7.80
CA GLN A 155 14.88 -3.01 7.09
C GLN A 155 16.26 -3.68 7.10
N HIS A 156 17.34 -2.88 7.17
CA HIS A 156 18.73 -3.37 7.15
C HIS A 156 19.43 -3.11 8.48
N CYS A 157 18.70 -2.76 9.54
CA CYS A 157 19.28 -2.36 10.84
C CYS A 157 20.29 -1.20 10.72
N ASP A 158 20.05 -0.32 9.76
CA ASP A 158 20.92 0.80 9.38
C ASP A 158 20.57 2.10 10.12
N LEU A 159 19.41 2.15 10.77
CA LEU A 159 18.93 3.29 11.52
C LEU A 159 19.14 3.07 13.02
N TYR A 160 19.64 4.09 13.71
CA TYR A 160 19.71 4.08 15.16
C TYR A 160 18.34 4.42 15.74
N LYS A 161 17.85 3.64 16.71
CA LYS A 161 16.58 3.93 17.38
C LYS A 161 16.69 5.24 18.15
N ASP A 162 15.79 6.19 17.90
CA ASP A 162 15.80 7.46 18.62
C ASP A 162 15.58 7.23 20.12
N PRO A 163 16.58 7.53 20.98
CA PRO A 163 16.47 7.29 22.42
C PRO A 163 15.40 8.18 23.07
N CYS A 164 14.96 9.26 22.41
CA CYS A 164 13.84 10.08 22.87
C CYS A 164 12.48 9.36 22.82
N THR A 165 12.36 8.23 22.13
CA THR A 165 11.15 7.40 22.18
C THR A 165 10.95 6.73 23.55
N ALA A 166 12.05 6.45 24.26
CA ALA A 166 12.03 5.84 25.60
C ALA A 166 12.06 6.89 26.73
N VAL A 167 12.58 8.09 26.46
CA VAL A 167 12.73 9.16 27.46
C VAL A 167 11.56 10.13 27.40
N ASN A 168 10.78 10.19 28.49
CA ASN A 168 9.69 11.15 28.63
C ASN A 168 10.12 12.34 29.50
N CYS A 169 10.31 13.51 28.89
CA CYS A 169 10.61 14.76 29.60
C CYS A 169 9.34 15.33 30.27
N GLN A 170 9.46 15.75 31.52
CA GLN A 170 8.35 16.30 32.32
C GLN A 170 8.25 17.82 32.16
N ASN A 171 7.15 18.39 32.67
CA ASN A 171 6.92 19.84 32.76
C ASN A 171 7.13 20.63 31.45
N GLY A 172 6.82 20.00 30.30
CA GLY A 172 6.96 20.62 28.99
C GLY A 172 8.40 20.69 28.45
N GLY A 173 9.34 19.95 29.06
CA GLY A 173 10.70 19.80 28.53
C GLY A 173 10.71 19.13 27.16
N THR A 174 11.69 19.49 26.32
CA THR A 174 11.87 18.92 24.98
C THR A 174 12.99 17.89 25.01
N CYS A 175 12.74 16.66 24.54
CA CYS A 175 13.79 15.67 24.39
C CYS A 175 14.63 15.99 23.15
N THR A 176 15.95 15.92 23.30
CA THR A 176 16.91 16.00 22.21
C THR A 176 17.82 14.80 22.27
N SER A 177 18.07 14.14 21.14
CA SER A 177 18.99 13.02 21.04
C SER A 177 20.23 13.40 20.24
N LYS A 178 21.38 12.92 20.70
CA LYS A 178 22.64 12.96 19.96
C LYS A 178 23.24 11.57 19.99
N GLU A 179 23.22 10.89 18.85
CA GLU A 179 23.59 9.48 18.72
C GLU A 179 22.80 8.63 19.73
N GLN A 180 23.48 8.01 20.70
CA GLN A 180 22.89 7.13 21.70
C GLN A 180 22.38 7.83 22.96
N ASN A 181 22.67 9.12 23.11
CA ASN A 181 22.34 9.84 24.33
C ASN A 181 21.10 10.72 24.11
N ALA A 182 20.07 10.51 24.92
CA ALA A 182 18.93 11.41 25.04
C ALA A 182 19.16 12.40 26.19
N THR A 183 18.74 13.64 26.01
CA THR A 183 18.80 14.68 27.05
C THR A 183 17.58 15.55 26.96
N CYS A 184 16.93 15.77 28.11
CA CYS A 184 15.81 16.70 28.21
C CYS A 184 16.31 18.14 28.35
N VAL A 185 15.84 19.00 27.46
CA VAL A 185 16.02 20.45 27.56
C VAL A 185 14.82 21.02 28.30
N CYS A 186 15.06 21.51 29.51
CA CYS A 186 14.02 22.05 30.38
C CYS A 186 13.63 23.46 29.95
N ILE A 187 12.34 23.77 30.10
CA ILE A 187 11.86 25.15 30.00
C ILE A 187 12.39 25.94 31.21
N PRO A 188 12.43 27.30 31.14
CA PRO A 188 12.78 28.12 32.30
C PRO A 188 11.98 27.75 33.54
N GLY A 189 12.59 27.89 34.72
CA GLY A 189 11.98 27.55 36.01
C GLY A 189 11.91 26.05 36.34
N PHE A 190 12.41 25.15 35.48
CA PHE A 190 12.51 23.71 35.77
C PHE A 190 13.93 23.20 35.60
N THR A 191 14.28 22.15 36.34
CA THR A 191 15.58 21.49 36.37
C THR A 191 15.44 19.97 36.60
N GLY A 192 16.57 19.25 36.57
CA GLY A 192 16.63 17.79 36.66
C GLY A 192 16.89 17.11 35.31
N GLU A 193 17.21 15.81 35.34
CA GLU A 193 17.55 15.04 34.13
C GLU A 193 16.35 14.90 33.18
N ARG A 194 15.13 14.89 33.75
CA ARG A 194 13.87 14.80 33.03
C ARG A 194 12.99 16.03 33.25
N CYS A 195 13.58 17.14 33.71
CA CYS A 195 12.86 18.39 34.01
C CYS A 195 11.76 18.21 35.08
N GLU A 196 11.96 17.28 36.01
CA GLU A 196 10.98 16.90 37.03
C GLU A 196 10.91 17.87 38.22
N ALA A 197 11.95 18.68 38.43
CA ALA A 197 12.05 19.57 39.57
C ALA A 197 11.74 21.02 39.17
N ASP A 198 10.82 21.65 39.90
CA ASP A 198 10.58 23.10 39.84
C ASP A 198 11.72 23.83 40.57
N ILE A 199 12.26 24.88 39.95
CA ILE A 199 13.27 25.73 40.56
C ILE A 199 12.59 26.57 41.63
N ASN A 200 13.22 26.71 42.80
CA ASN A 200 12.72 27.63 43.82
C ASN A 200 13.38 29.00 43.65
N GLU A 201 12.76 29.90 42.88
CA GLU A 201 13.33 31.24 42.67
C GLU A 201 13.40 32.07 43.97
N CYS A 202 12.63 31.70 45.00
CA CYS A 202 12.70 32.34 46.32
C CYS A 202 14.00 32.08 47.07
N ASP A 203 14.80 31.07 46.72
CA ASP A 203 16.11 30.81 47.36
C ASP A 203 17.13 31.94 47.12
N SER A 204 16.87 32.80 46.14
CA SER A 204 17.69 33.97 45.82
C SER A 204 17.27 35.24 46.56
N ASP A 205 16.28 35.16 47.46
CA ASP A 205 15.65 36.29 48.15
C ASP A 205 15.27 37.46 47.21
N PRO A 206 14.46 37.21 46.16
CA PRO A 206 14.18 38.20 45.12
C PRO A 206 13.23 39.33 45.55
N CYS A 207 12.56 39.19 46.72
CA CYS A 207 11.62 40.17 47.24
C CYS A 207 12.30 41.13 48.22
N HIS A 208 12.37 42.40 47.87
CA HIS A 208 13.03 43.41 48.69
C HIS A 208 12.12 43.99 49.79
N HIS A 209 12.73 44.77 50.70
CA HIS A 209 12.06 45.55 51.75
C HIS A 209 11.14 44.73 52.69
N GLY A 210 11.44 43.45 52.88
CA GLY A 210 10.66 42.55 53.73
C GLY A 210 9.41 41.99 53.07
N GLY A 211 9.34 41.98 51.72
CA GLY A 211 8.32 41.25 50.97
C GLY A 211 8.43 39.75 51.18
N THR A 212 7.28 39.07 51.25
CA THR A 212 7.23 37.61 51.37
C THR A 212 7.25 36.99 49.99
N CYS A 213 8.26 36.16 49.70
CA CYS A 213 8.34 35.40 48.45
C CYS A 213 7.46 34.15 48.47
N ARG A 214 6.80 33.86 47.37
CA ARG A 214 6.07 32.61 47.12
C ARG A 214 6.54 32.02 45.80
N ASN A 215 7.04 30.78 45.86
CA ASN A 215 7.40 30.03 44.65
C ASN A 215 6.15 29.63 43.87
N GLU A 216 6.22 29.69 42.56
CA GLU A 216 5.19 29.29 41.62
C GLU A 216 5.82 28.43 40.51
N ALA A 217 5.01 27.65 39.80
CA ALA A 217 5.52 26.88 38.68
C ALA A 217 6.04 27.84 37.60
N ASN A 218 7.33 27.76 37.25
CA ASN A 218 8.01 28.66 36.31
C ASN A 218 8.12 30.13 36.79
N GLY A 219 8.35 30.36 38.09
CA GLY A 219 8.68 31.69 38.62
C GLY A 219 8.26 31.91 40.07
N TYR A 220 8.14 33.17 40.46
CA TYR A 220 7.75 33.53 41.84
C TYR A 220 6.88 34.78 41.87
N THR A 221 6.15 34.93 42.97
CA THR A 221 5.38 36.13 43.28
C THR A 221 5.85 36.71 44.61
N CYS A 222 6.09 38.03 44.63
CA CYS A 222 6.36 38.77 45.86
C CYS A 222 5.08 39.40 46.43
N HIS A 223 4.80 39.12 47.70
CA HIS A 223 3.78 39.83 48.47
C HIS A 223 4.41 41.03 49.18
N CYS A 224 4.17 42.22 48.64
CA CYS A 224 4.81 43.43 49.12
C CYS A 224 4.16 44.01 50.38
N PRO A 225 4.97 44.57 51.30
CA PRO A 225 4.45 45.30 52.45
C PRO A 225 3.80 46.63 52.03
N GLN A 226 3.00 47.21 52.93
CA GLN A 226 2.25 48.42 52.63
C GLN A 226 3.16 49.56 52.14
N GLY A 227 2.80 50.16 51.01
CA GLY A 227 3.55 51.25 50.38
C GLY A 227 4.60 50.80 49.37
N TRP A 228 4.85 49.50 49.20
CA TRP A 228 5.75 48.95 48.18
C TRP A 228 4.98 48.16 47.11
N VAL A 229 5.41 48.29 45.86
CA VAL A 229 4.89 47.58 44.68
C VAL A 229 6.03 47.23 43.73
N GLY A 230 5.71 46.58 42.61
CA GLY A 230 6.69 46.03 41.67
C GLY A 230 6.86 44.52 41.86
N ILE A 231 7.46 43.86 40.87
CA ILE A 231 7.67 42.39 40.89
C ILE A 231 8.59 42.00 42.06
N HIS A 232 9.50 42.89 42.44
CA HIS A 232 10.49 42.68 43.51
C HIS A 232 10.23 43.52 44.77
N CYS A 233 9.07 44.18 44.89
CA CYS A 233 8.78 45.14 45.98
C CYS A 233 9.83 46.27 46.11
N ASP A 234 10.28 46.78 44.96
CA ASP A 234 11.34 47.76 44.79
C ASP A 234 10.84 49.18 44.49
N VAL A 235 9.53 49.33 44.25
CA VAL A 235 8.91 50.62 43.95
C VAL A 235 8.07 51.11 45.13
N TYR A 236 8.38 52.27 45.66
CA TYR A 236 7.57 52.90 46.72
C TYR A 236 6.38 53.69 46.10
N LEU A 237 5.15 53.35 46.50
CA LEU A 237 3.96 54.13 46.17
C LEU A 237 3.79 55.29 47.15
N GLU A 238 4.17 56.48 46.69
CA GLU A 238 3.71 57.72 47.31
C GLU A 238 2.21 57.91 47.03
N TRP A 239 1.36 57.50 47.97
CA TRP A 239 -0.06 57.83 47.96
C TRP A 239 -0.27 59.33 48.12
N LYS A 240 -0.31 60.10 47.02
CA LYS A 240 -0.95 61.43 47.01
C LYS A 240 -2.46 61.24 46.97
N SER A 241 -3.04 60.98 48.14
CA SER A 241 -4.48 60.75 48.36
C SER A 241 -5.38 61.96 48.05
N ASP A 242 -4.84 63.11 47.63
CA ASP A 242 -5.61 64.35 47.57
C ASP A 242 -6.07 64.76 46.16
N ARG A 243 -5.81 63.97 45.10
CA ARG A 243 -6.23 64.37 43.73
C ARG A 243 -7.17 63.43 42.98
N MET A 244 -7.42 62.21 43.47
CA MET A 244 -8.32 61.28 42.78
C MET A 244 -9.79 61.38 43.24
N ALA A 245 -10.05 61.81 44.47
CA ALA A 245 -11.41 62.01 44.97
C ALA A 245 -12.11 63.25 44.40
N GLU A 246 -11.34 64.23 43.87
CA GLU A 246 -11.91 65.48 43.35
C GLU A 246 -12.30 65.40 41.86
N SER A 247 -11.74 64.45 41.10
CA SER A 247 -12.15 64.21 39.70
C SER A 247 -13.41 63.35 39.55
N LEU A 248 -13.75 62.51 40.53
CA LEU A 248 -14.99 61.73 40.47
C LEU A 248 -16.24 62.55 40.86
N ASN A 249 -16.09 63.54 41.75
CA ASN A 249 -17.20 64.38 42.21
C ASN A 249 -17.54 65.55 41.27
N ASN A 250 -16.69 65.83 40.26
CA ASN A 250 -16.90 66.91 39.28
C ASN A 250 -17.18 66.39 37.86
N MET A 251 -17.47 65.11 37.69
CA MET A 251 -17.85 64.58 36.37
C MET A 251 -19.26 65.10 36.01
N PRO A 252 -19.43 65.90 34.95
CA PRO A 252 -20.73 66.45 34.59
C PRO A 252 -21.70 65.29 34.33
N ARG A 253 -22.93 65.38 34.84
CA ARG A 253 -23.95 64.30 34.76
C ARG A 253 -24.10 63.70 33.35
N HIS A 254 -23.85 64.47 32.29
CA HIS A 254 -23.82 63.99 30.91
C HIS A 254 -22.78 62.90 30.64
N SER A 255 -21.57 63.01 31.20
CA SER A 255 -20.52 61.98 31.03
C SER A 255 -20.87 60.69 31.75
N LEU A 256 -21.57 60.76 32.89
CA LEU A 256 -22.09 59.58 33.59
C LEU A 256 -23.16 58.85 32.74
N TYR A 257 -24.08 59.58 32.11
CA TYR A 257 -25.07 58.98 31.20
C TYR A 257 -24.44 58.37 29.95
N ILE A 258 -23.35 58.93 29.43
CA ILE A 258 -22.61 58.35 28.29
C ILE A 258 -21.93 57.04 28.70
N ILE A 259 -21.33 56.97 29.89
CA ILE A 259 -20.68 55.75 30.39
C ILE A 259 -21.72 54.67 30.68
N ILE A 260 -22.84 55.02 31.35
CA ILE A 260 -23.94 54.09 31.60
C ILE A 260 -24.54 53.61 30.26
N GLY A 261 -24.73 54.52 29.30
CA GLY A 261 -25.19 54.17 27.95
C GLY A 261 -24.24 53.22 27.23
N ALA A 262 -22.93 53.47 27.27
CA ALA A 262 -21.92 52.62 26.66
C ALA A 262 -21.87 51.22 27.31
N LEU A 263 -21.99 51.14 28.64
CA LEU A 263 -22.04 49.87 29.37
C LEU A 263 -23.34 49.10 29.08
N CYS A 264 -24.48 49.77 28.97
CA CYS A 264 -25.73 49.15 28.55
C CYS A 264 -25.66 48.61 27.12
N VAL A 265 -25.08 49.38 26.18
CA VAL A 265 -24.89 48.92 24.78
C VAL A 265 -23.94 47.73 24.73
N ALA A 266 -22.83 47.77 25.47
CA ALA A 266 -21.89 46.64 25.54
C ALA A 266 -22.55 45.38 26.13
N PHE A 267 -23.38 45.53 27.16
CA PHE A 267 -24.11 44.42 27.77
C PHE A 267 -25.14 43.81 26.79
N VAL A 268 -25.88 44.66 26.07
CA VAL A 268 -26.82 44.20 25.03
C VAL A 268 -26.09 43.49 23.89
N LEU A 269 -24.94 44.02 23.44
CA LEU A 269 -24.14 43.37 22.41
C LEU A 269 -23.58 42.01 22.87
N MET A 270 -23.11 41.91 24.11
CA MET A 270 -22.64 40.64 24.69
C MET A 270 -23.77 39.61 24.80
N LEU A 271 -24.99 40.03 25.17
CA LEU A 271 -26.16 39.15 25.17
C LEU A 271 -26.55 38.70 23.76
N ILE A 272 -26.50 39.59 22.76
CA ILE A 272 -26.76 39.23 21.37
C ILE A 272 -25.71 38.23 20.86
N ILE A 273 -24.43 38.45 21.14
CA ILE A 273 -23.34 37.52 20.77
C ILE A 273 -23.53 36.16 21.46
N LEU A 274 -23.94 36.15 22.73
CA LEU A 274 -24.22 34.93 23.48
C LEU A 274 -25.42 34.17 22.88
N ILE A 275 -26.50 34.86 22.55
CA ILE A 275 -27.69 34.26 21.92
C ILE A 275 -27.35 33.70 20.53
N VAL A 276 -26.60 34.45 19.71
CA VAL A 276 -26.14 33.98 18.39
C VAL A 276 -25.17 32.80 18.53
N GLY A 277 -24.29 32.83 19.52
CA GLY A 277 -23.36 31.73 19.85
C GLY A 277 -24.10 30.45 20.24
N ILE A 278 -25.10 30.55 21.13
CA ILE A 278 -25.95 29.42 21.53
C ILE A 278 -26.74 28.87 20.33
N CYS A 279 -27.28 29.73 19.47
CA CYS A 279 -27.96 29.32 18.23
C CYS A 279 -27.02 28.66 17.20
N ARG A 280 -25.73 29.04 17.17
CA ARG A 280 -24.72 28.43 16.31
C ARG A 280 -24.27 27.06 16.84
N ILE A 281 -24.08 26.92 18.15
CA ILE A 281 -23.70 25.66 18.80
C ILE A 281 -24.80 24.60 18.64
N SER A 282 -26.07 24.97 18.86
CA SER A 282 -27.22 24.07 18.63
C SER A 282 -27.40 23.63 17.17
N ARG A 283 -26.78 24.33 16.20
CA ARG A 283 -26.76 23.93 14.78
C ARG A 283 -25.65 22.92 14.45
N ILE A 284 -24.58 22.87 15.25
CA ILE A 284 -23.43 21.97 15.04
C ILE A 284 -23.74 20.54 15.48
N GLU A 285 -24.51 20.35 16.56
CA GLU A 285 -24.95 19.01 16.99
C GLU A 285 -25.92 18.32 16.02
N TYR A 286 -26.60 19.08 15.16
CA TYR A 286 -27.62 18.55 14.24
C TYR A 286 -27.07 17.92 12.95
N GLN A 287 -25.77 18.04 12.67
CA GLN A 287 -25.15 17.38 11.51
C GLN A 287 -24.60 15.97 11.83
N GLY A 288 -24.74 15.50 13.07
CA GLY A 288 -24.15 14.24 13.53
C GLY A 288 -25.10 13.08 13.83
N SER A 289 -26.43 13.22 13.73
CA SER A 289 -27.34 12.11 14.08
C SER A 289 -28.63 12.06 13.27
N SER A 290 -28.96 10.85 12.84
CA SER A 290 -30.17 10.43 12.14
C SER A 290 -31.47 10.94 12.80
N ARG A 291 -32.42 11.36 11.94
CA ARG A 291 -33.78 11.84 12.28
C ARG A 291 -34.43 11.13 13.49
N PRO A 292 -35.12 11.90 14.33
CA PRO A 292 -36.40 11.46 14.87
C PRO A 292 -37.54 12.46 14.59
N SER A 293 -38.74 11.92 14.54
CA SER A 293 -40.03 12.60 14.45
C SER A 293 -40.57 12.90 15.84
N TYR A 294 -40.79 14.17 16.20
CA TYR A 294 -42.00 14.69 16.85
C TYR A 294 -41.86 16.20 17.05
N GLU A 295 -43.01 16.89 17.06
CA GLU A 295 -43.15 18.34 17.22
C GLU A 295 -42.60 18.84 18.56
N GLU A 296 -41.74 19.87 18.51
CA GLU A 296 -41.72 21.06 19.38
C GLU A 296 -40.36 21.75 19.25
N PHE A 297 -40.20 22.70 18.32
CA PHE A 297 -39.09 23.66 18.37
C PHE A 297 -39.57 25.05 17.99
N TYR A 298 -39.69 25.89 19.02
CA TYR A 298 -39.94 27.31 18.92
C TYR A 298 -38.79 28.05 18.19
N ASN A 299 -39.12 28.57 17.00
CA ASN A 299 -38.90 29.97 16.59
C ASN A 299 -37.49 30.58 16.44
N CYS A 300 -36.47 29.86 15.95
CA CYS A 300 -35.27 30.52 15.40
C CYS A 300 -35.36 30.87 13.89
N ARG A 301 -36.50 30.62 13.22
CA ARG A 301 -36.66 30.88 11.77
C ARG A 301 -37.02 32.34 11.43
N SER A 302 -37.37 33.16 12.41
CA SER A 302 -37.88 34.53 12.17
C SER A 302 -36.81 35.62 12.16
N ILE A 303 -35.58 35.37 12.65
CA ILE A 303 -34.58 36.44 12.87
C ILE A 303 -33.69 36.70 11.63
N ASP A 304 -33.50 35.70 10.76
CA ASP A 304 -32.67 35.86 9.53
C ASP A 304 -33.32 36.79 8.47
N SER A 305 -34.65 36.93 8.47
CA SER A 305 -35.39 37.75 7.50
C SER A 305 -35.32 39.26 7.78
N GLU A 306 -35.26 39.66 9.04
CA GLU A 306 -35.25 41.09 9.42
C GLU A 306 -33.83 41.68 9.43
N PHE A 307 -32.80 40.87 9.71
CA PHE A 307 -31.40 41.36 9.73
C PHE A 307 -30.84 41.59 8.31
N SER A 308 -31.22 40.74 7.34
CA SER A 308 -30.81 40.90 5.94
C SER A 308 -31.44 42.12 5.25
N THR A 309 -32.65 42.52 5.65
CA THR A 309 -33.36 43.69 5.09
C THR A 309 -32.88 45.02 5.69
N ALA A 310 -32.37 45.02 6.93
CA ALA A 310 -31.79 46.20 7.57
C ALA A 310 -30.42 46.60 6.97
N ILE A 311 -29.56 45.63 6.63
CA ILE A 311 -28.25 45.90 6.01
C ILE A 311 -28.39 46.38 4.55
N ALA A 312 -29.46 45.97 3.85
CA ALA A 312 -29.73 46.39 2.48
C ALA A 312 -30.19 47.86 2.35
N SER A 313 -30.80 48.44 3.40
CA SER A 313 -31.26 49.85 3.39
C SER A 313 -30.16 50.88 3.61
N ILE A 314 -28.98 50.50 4.11
CA ILE A 314 -27.87 51.44 4.38
C ILE A 314 -27.04 51.73 3.11
N ARG A 315 -27.18 50.95 2.02
CA ARG A 315 -26.35 51.07 0.81
C ARG A 315 -26.83 52.06 -0.27
N HIS A 316 -27.96 52.77 -0.10
CA HIS A 316 -28.57 53.55 -1.18
C HIS A 316 -28.59 55.09 -1.06
N ALA A 317 -27.90 55.71 -0.10
CA ALA A 317 -27.71 57.17 -0.09
C ALA A 317 -26.43 57.58 -0.87
N ARG A 318 -26.59 57.96 -2.16
CA ARG A 318 -25.55 58.53 -3.05
C ARG A 318 -25.23 60.01 -2.72
N PHE A 319 -23.95 60.40 -2.87
CA PHE A 319 -23.40 61.52 -3.69
C PHE A 319 -21.87 61.54 -3.47
N GLY A 320 -20.91 61.61 -4.40
CA GLY A 320 -20.85 61.58 -5.86
C GLY A 320 -19.42 61.96 -6.34
N LYS A 321 -18.90 61.25 -7.38
CA LYS A 321 -17.71 61.56 -8.26
C LYS A 321 -16.31 61.61 -7.58
N LYS A 322 -15.17 61.21 -8.13
CA LYS A 322 -14.61 60.73 -9.44
C LYS A 322 -13.16 60.27 -9.06
N ASN A 323 -12.56 59.16 -9.51
CA ASN A 323 -11.90 58.96 -10.82
C ASN A 323 -11.24 57.55 -10.87
N ARG A 324 -11.53 56.78 -11.93
CA ARG A 324 -10.65 56.00 -12.87
C ARG A 324 -9.38 55.24 -12.36
N PRO A 325 -8.86 54.24 -13.12
CA PRO A 325 -9.47 52.95 -13.51
C PRO A 325 -8.48 51.73 -13.46
N ALA A 326 -9.04 50.52 -13.57
CA ALA A 326 -8.49 49.31 -14.22
C ALA A 326 -7.22 48.65 -13.60
N MET A 327 -7.01 47.33 -13.65
CA MET A 327 -7.34 46.40 -14.74
C MET A 327 -7.11 44.93 -14.31
N TYR A 328 -7.87 44.05 -14.99
CA TYR A 328 -7.80 42.58 -15.22
C TYR A 328 -7.94 41.55 -14.08
N ASP A 329 -9.04 40.83 -14.27
CA ASP A 329 -9.50 39.53 -13.78
C ASP A 329 -8.65 38.36 -14.32
N ALA A 330 -8.65 37.24 -13.60
CA ALA A 330 -8.14 35.96 -14.09
C ALA A 330 -9.21 34.87 -13.89
N THR A 331 -9.71 34.34 -15.01
CA THR A 331 -10.61 33.17 -15.06
C THR A 331 -9.83 31.85 -14.90
N PRO A 332 -10.45 30.79 -14.36
CA PRO A 332 -9.82 29.49 -14.16
C PRO A 332 -10.05 28.55 -15.36
N VAL A 333 -9.13 27.60 -15.56
CA VAL A 333 -9.27 26.48 -16.50
C VAL A 333 -9.05 25.17 -15.75
N ALA A 334 -9.91 24.20 -16.03
CA ALA A 334 -9.98 22.85 -15.45
C ALA A 334 -9.19 21.81 -16.29
N TYR A 335 -9.41 20.52 -15.97
CA TYR A 335 -8.88 19.24 -16.49
C TYR A 335 -7.70 18.65 -15.71
N GLU A 336 -7.46 17.35 -15.55
CA GLU A 336 -8.19 16.04 -15.55
C GLU A 336 -7.10 14.96 -15.25
N ASP A 337 -7.49 13.72 -14.95
CA ASP A 337 -6.66 12.52 -14.64
C ASP A 337 -5.51 12.18 -15.62
N TYR A 338 -4.40 11.61 -15.10
CA TYR A 338 -3.73 10.37 -15.59
C TYR A 338 -2.59 9.87 -14.68
N SER A 339 -2.33 8.56 -14.70
CA SER A 339 -1.25 7.81 -14.00
C SER A 339 -0.15 7.34 -14.99
N PRO A 340 0.84 6.49 -14.64
CA PRO A 340 2.27 6.80 -14.51
C PRO A 340 3.15 6.22 -15.65
N ASP A 341 4.28 6.86 -15.96
CA ASP A 341 5.56 6.25 -16.40
C ASP A 341 6.55 7.36 -16.82
N ASP A 342 7.86 7.04 -16.78
CA ASP A 342 9.04 7.82 -17.18
C ASP A 342 9.75 8.71 -16.13
N LYS A 343 10.82 8.13 -15.54
CA LYS A 343 12.11 8.80 -15.27
C LYS A 343 12.96 8.76 -16.56
N PRO A 344 14.11 9.47 -16.71
CA PRO A 344 14.76 10.45 -15.83
C PRO A 344 15.25 11.72 -16.58
N LEU A 345 15.72 12.75 -15.86
CA LEU A 345 16.92 13.49 -16.27
C LEU A 345 17.56 14.28 -15.13
N VAL A 346 18.87 14.07 -15.04
CA VAL A 346 19.86 14.62 -14.14
C VAL A 346 20.04 16.12 -14.36
N THR A 347 20.17 16.92 -13.29
CA THR A 347 20.93 18.17 -13.36
C THR A 347 21.64 18.47 -12.04
N LEU A 348 22.95 18.27 -12.07
CA LEU A 348 23.92 18.76 -11.08
C LEU A 348 23.94 20.29 -11.11
N ILE A 349 23.77 20.95 -9.96
CA ILE A 349 24.16 22.35 -9.78
C ILE A 349 25.34 22.39 -8.80
N LYS A 350 26.51 22.71 -9.35
CA LYS A 350 27.70 23.18 -8.64
C LYS A 350 27.38 24.51 -7.97
N THR A 351 27.56 24.62 -6.67
CA THR A 351 27.82 25.90 -6.02
C THR A 351 29.32 26.17 -6.06
N LYS A 352 29.68 27.35 -6.57
CA LYS A 352 31.01 27.93 -6.56
C LYS A 352 30.91 29.27 -5.82
N ASP A 353 31.90 29.47 -4.96
CA ASP A 353 32.21 30.61 -4.10
C ASP A 353 31.73 31.99 -4.57
N LEU A 354 31.18 32.77 -3.61
CA LEU A 354 31.63 34.11 -3.23
C LEU A 354 31.01 34.54 -1.89
#